data_AF-A0A959T2I3-F1
#
_entry.id   AF-A0A959T2I3-F1
#
_cell.length_a   1.000
_cell.length_b   1.000
_cell.length_c   1.000
_cell.angle_alpha   90.00
_cell.angle_beta   90.00
_cell.angle_gamma   90.00
#
_symmetry.space_group_name_H-M   'P 1'
#
loop_
_entity.id
_entity.type
_entity.pdbx_description
1 polymer ?
#
loop_
_entity_poly.entity_id
_entity_poly.type
_entity_poly.pdbx_seq_one_letter_code
_entity_poly.pdbx_strand_id
1 'polypeptide(L)'
;LNSTTARLLDENGTIAKQWNMSGSNAYAMALKDNGNLVRSVVNNGNQLNGAAVAGKVQEVDPSNNVVWEFVYSTSTYVTHHDLCLMPNGNVLLIAWYNPGNAALQALGYTGNQNKYPTRIIEVQQNGTGGQVVWEWNMLDHFIQDVDPNKPNYVVISDHPERMDINVPVSSLGGPGGGGDWFHVNGIDYNPDLDQIAF
;
A
#
# COMPACT_ATOMS: atom_id res chain seq x y z
N LEU A 1 -4.78 13.83 -14.21
CA LEU A 1 -4.65 13.20 -12.88
C LEU A 1 -5.88 12.33 -12.68
N ASN A 2 -5.67 11.04 -12.36
CA ASN A 2 -6.65 9.95 -12.41
C ASN A 2 -7.42 9.88 -13.74
N SER A 3 -6.74 9.35 -14.77
CA SER A 3 -7.31 9.13 -16.10
C SER A 3 -7.87 7.73 -16.22
N THR A 4 -8.80 7.52 -17.14
CA THR A 4 -9.24 6.19 -17.61
C THR A 4 -8.29 5.58 -18.65
N THR A 5 -7.22 6.30 -19.01
CA THR A 5 -6.27 5.91 -20.05
C THR A 5 -4.89 5.65 -19.47
N ALA A 6 -4.24 4.57 -19.91
CA ALA A 6 -2.82 4.31 -19.72
C ALA A 6 -2.13 4.21 -21.08
N ARG A 7 -0.86 4.66 -21.17
CA ARG A 7 -0.09 4.69 -22.42
C ARG A 7 1.29 4.11 -22.20
N LEU A 8 1.72 3.25 -23.11
CA LEU A 8 3.11 2.84 -23.28
C LEU A 8 3.69 3.68 -24.42
N LEU A 9 4.81 4.35 -24.15
CA LEU A 9 5.53 5.14 -25.12
C LEU A 9 6.79 4.39 -25.55
N ASP A 10 7.15 4.48 -26.83
CA ASP A 10 8.45 4.01 -27.33
C ASP A 10 9.57 5.01 -27.02
N GLU A 11 10.81 4.69 -27.42
CA GLU A 11 11.98 5.54 -27.18
C GLU A 11 11.92 6.91 -27.91
N ASN A 12 11.04 7.05 -28.90
CA ASN A 12 10.80 8.29 -29.63
C ASN A 12 9.62 9.09 -29.04
N GLY A 13 9.00 8.60 -27.95
CA GLY A 13 7.83 9.22 -27.32
C GLY A 13 6.52 8.98 -28.07
N THR A 14 6.51 8.06 -29.04
CA THR A 14 5.29 7.69 -29.78
C THR A 14 4.48 6.70 -28.96
N ILE A 15 3.14 6.79 -29.03
CA ILE A 15 2.26 5.85 -28.34
C ILE A 15 2.35 4.49 -29.03
N ALA A 16 3.10 3.57 -28.44
CA ALA A 16 3.20 2.17 -28.87
C ALA A 16 1.94 1.38 -28.51
N LYS A 17 1.35 1.68 -27.34
CA LYS A 17 0.10 1.06 -26.89
C LYS A 17 -0.70 2.03 -26.02
N GLN A 18 -2.02 1.94 -26.12
CA GLN A 18 -2.95 2.61 -25.23
C GLN A 18 -3.98 1.62 -24.69
N TRP A 19 -4.20 1.66 -23.38
CA TRP A 19 -5.31 0.99 -22.72
C TRP A 19 -6.40 2.01 -22.37
N ASN A 20 -7.65 1.70 -22.71
CA ASN A 20 -8.82 2.50 -22.37
C ASN A 20 -9.71 1.67 -21.44
N MET A 21 -9.82 2.09 -20.18
CA MET A 21 -10.42 1.27 -19.13
C MET A 21 -11.63 1.97 -18.51
N SER A 22 -12.54 1.21 -17.93
CA SER A 22 -13.56 1.77 -17.04
C SER A 22 -12.95 2.06 -15.66
N GLY A 23 -13.32 3.18 -15.06
CA GLY A 23 -12.79 3.60 -13.75
C GLY A 23 -11.41 4.25 -13.81
N SER A 24 -11.20 5.23 -12.93
CA SER A 24 -9.95 5.99 -12.88
C SER A 24 -8.79 5.14 -12.38
N ASN A 25 -7.70 5.16 -13.14
CA ASN A 25 -6.38 4.76 -12.64
C ASN A 25 -6.06 5.53 -11.36
N ALA A 26 -5.43 4.86 -10.42
CA ALA A 26 -4.72 5.51 -9.33
C ALA A 26 -3.26 5.76 -9.75
N TYR A 27 -2.29 5.44 -8.89
CA TYR A 27 -0.93 5.94 -9.02
C TYR A 27 0.02 4.97 -9.74
N ALA A 28 0.02 3.69 -9.34
CA ALA A 28 0.94 2.68 -9.88
C ALA A 28 0.33 1.78 -10.95
N MET A 29 1.20 1.36 -11.87
CA MET A 29 0.95 0.37 -12.92
C MET A 29 2.21 -0.45 -13.16
N ALA A 30 2.05 -1.72 -13.53
CA ALA A 30 3.14 -2.61 -13.93
C ALA A 30 2.73 -3.42 -15.17
N LEU A 31 3.66 -3.60 -16.10
CA LEU A 31 3.44 -4.39 -17.30
C LEU A 31 3.97 -5.81 -17.07
N LYS A 32 3.14 -6.83 -17.31
CA LYS A 32 3.56 -8.23 -17.32
C LYS A 32 4.18 -8.59 -18.67
N ASP A 33 5.04 -9.61 -18.68
CA ASP A 33 5.68 -10.13 -19.91
C ASP A 33 4.68 -10.61 -20.96
N ASN A 34 3.49 -11.04 -20.55
CA ASN A 34 2.41 -11.43 -21.45
C ASN A 34 1.67 -10.24 -22.09
N GLY A 35 2.08 -8.99 -21.79
CA GLY A 35 1.49 -7.76 -22.30
C GLY A 35 0.28 -7.25 -21.50
N ASN A 36 -0.13 -7.94 -20.43
CA ASN A 36 -1.18 -7.45 -19.55
C ASN A 36 -0.67 -6.31 -18.66
N LEU A 37 -1.53 -5.32 -18.42
CA LEU A 37 -1.27 -4.20 -17.53
C LEU A 37 -1.92 -4.48 -16.16
N VAL A 38 -1.12 -4.56 -15.11
CA VAL A 38 -1.62 -4.52 -13.73
C VAL A 38 -1.64 -3.06 -13.27
N ARG A 39 -2.75 -2.62 -12.71
CA ARG A 39 -2.95 -1.21 -12.32
C ARG A 39 -3.64 -1.09 -10.98
N SER A 40 -3.26 -0.06 -10.24
CA SER A 40 -4.03 0.45 -9.12
C SER A 40 -5.23 1.27 -9.63
N VAL A 41 -6.38 1.16 -8.95
CA VAL A 41 -7.65 1.76 -9.36
C VAL A 41 -8.31 2.42 -8.17
N VAL A 42 -8.84 3.63 -8.37
CA VAL A 42 -9.69 4.28 -7.36
C VAL A 42 -11.00 3.52 -7.23
N ASN A 43 -11.19 2.84 -6.11
CA ASN A 43 -12.41 2.11 -5.82
C ASN A 43 -13.52 3.05 -5.34
N ASN A 44 -14.72 2.85 -5.88
CA ASN A 44 -15.88 3.65 -5.49
C ASN A 44 -16.33 3.25 -4.08
N GLY A 45 -16.56 4.25 -3.21
CA GLY A 45 -16.96 4.00 -1.83
C GLY A 45 -15.79 3.73 -0.86
N ASN A 46 -14.56 4.07 -1.23
CA ASN A 46 -13.45 4.11 -0.27
C ASN A 46 -13.80 4.96 0.96
N GLN A 47 -13.63 4.37 2.14
CA GLN A 47 -13.96 5.02 3.42
C GLN A 47 -12.74 5.69 4.05
N LEU A 48 -11.55 5.18 3.74
CA LEU A 48 -10.28 5.85 4.00
C LEU A 48 -9.82 6.58 2.74
N ASN A 49 -9.30 7.80 2.91
CA ASN A 49 -8.92 8.68 1.80
C ASN A 49 -7.61 9.41 2.13
N GLY A 50 -6.84 9.71 1.09
CA GLY A 50 -5.56 10.39 1.18
C GLY A 50 -4.88 10.50 -0.19
N ALA A 51 -3.63 10.94 -0.20
CA ALA A 51 -2.83 11.01 -1.43
C ALA A 51 -2.71 9.62 -2.08
N ALA A 52 -2.88 9.57 -3.41
CA ALA A 52 -2.74 8.33 -4.20
C ALA A 52 -3.57 7.13 -3.70
N VAL A 53 -4.73 7.39 -3.07
CA VAL A 53 -5.65 6.31 -2.67
C VAL A 53 -6.10 5.49 -3.88
N ALA A 54 -6.06 4.17 -3.74
CA ALA A 54 -6.53 3.22 -4.74
C ALA A 54 -7.74 2.46 -4.18
N GLY A 55 -7.50 1.45 -3.35
CA GLY A 55 -8.54 0.56 -2.80
C GLY A 55 -8.89 -0.62 -3.71
N LYS A 56 -8.33 -0.68 -4.92
CA LYS A 56 -8.52 -1.80 -5.85
C LYS A 56 -7.34 -1.96 -6.79
N VAL A 57 -7.09 -3.19 -7.22
CA VAL A 57 -6.13 -3.55 -8.26
C VAL A 57 -6.85 -4.31 -9.36
N GLN A 58 -6.42 -4.10 -10.61
CA GLN A 58 -6.93 -4.80 -11.78
C GLN A 58 -5.79 -5.29 -12.66
N GLU A 59 -6.00 -6.39 -13.36
CA GLU A 59 -5.22 -6.79 -14.52
C GLU A 59 -6.06 -6.62 -15.78
N VAL A 60 -5.48 -5.95 -16.78
CA VAL A 60 -6.14 -5.59 -18.02
C VAL A 60 -5.35 -6.17 -19.19
N ASP A 61 -6.03 -6.92 -20.06
CA ASP A 61 -5.40 -7.48 -21.25
C ASP A 61 -5.13 -6.41 -22.33
N PRO A 62 -4.34 -6.72 -23.38
CA PRO A 62 -4.12 -5.81 -24.50
C PRO A 62 -5.39 -5.40 -25.27
N SER A 63 -6.50 -6.11 -25.09
CA SER A 63 -7.80 -5.81 -25.73
C SER A 63 -8.69 -4.91 -24.86
N ASN A 64 -8.20 -4.44 -23.71
CA ASN A 64 -8.90 -3.62 -22.70
C ASN A 64 -9.91 -4.39 -21.84
N ASN A 65 -9.86 -5.72 -21.80
CA ASN A 65 -10.71 -6.49 -20.90
C ASN A 65 -10.05 -6.56 -19.53
N VAL A 66 -10.83 -6.31 -18.47
CA VAL A 66 -10.42 -6.63 -17.10
C VAL A 66 -10.48 -8.15 -16.96
N VAL A 67 -9.32 -8.79 -16.83
CA VAL A 67 -9.20 -10.25 -16.68
C VAL A 67 -9.05 -10.69 -15.23
N TRP A 68 -8.71 -9.74 -14.33
CA TRP A 68 -8.67 -9.95 -12.89
C TRP A 68 -8.92 -8.64 -12.15
N GLU A 69 -9.56 -8.73 -10.98
CA GLU A 69 -9.83 -7.61 -10.09
C GLU A 69 -9.78 -8.06 -8.62
N PHE A 70 -9.24 -7.22 -7.76
CA PHE A 70 -9.29 -7.41 -6.32
C PHE A 70 -9.50 -6.08 -5.58
N VAL A 71 -10.52 -6.02 -4.73
CA VAL A 71 -10.83 -4.85 -3.89
C VAL A 71 -10.24 -5.06 -2.50
N TYR A 72 -9.45 -4.09 -2.04
CA TYR A 72 -8.91 -4.05 -0.69
C TYR A 72 -9.16 -2.66 -0.09
N SER A 73 -10.41 -2.45 0.32
CA SER A 73 -10.89 -1.20 0.87
C SER A 73 -12.05 -1.43 1.84
N THR A 74 -11.88 -0.98 3.08
CA THR A 74 -12.90 -0.97 4.15
C THR A 74 -12.78 0.33 4.96
N SER A 75 -13.52 0.43 6.08
CA SER A 75 -13.31 1.47 7.09
C SER A 75 -11.95 1.38 7.80
N THR A 76 -11.30 0.21 7.75
CA THR A 76 -10.08 -0.07 8.51
C THR A 76 -8.84 -0.25 7.64
N TYR A 77 -8.96 -0.37 6.33
CA TYR A 77 -7.80 -0.42 5.44
C TYR A 77 -8.13 0.04 4.02
N VAL A 78 -7.13 0.53 3.29
CA VAL A 78 -7.24 0.85 1.86
C VAL A 78 -5.85 0.78 1.20
N THR A 79 -5.74 0.22 -0.01
CA THR A 79 -4.48 0.29 -0.76
C THR A 79 -4.19 1.71 -1.27
N HIS A 80 -2.92 2.06 -1.37
CA HIS A 80 -2.48 3.36 -1.89
C HIS A 80 -1.11 3.28 -2.55
N HIS A 81 -0.79 4.30 -3.34
CA HIS A 81 0.50 4.50 -4.01
C HIS A 81 0.88 3.33 -4.93
N ASP A 82 1.59 2.33 -4.42
CA ASP A 82 2.40 1.44 -5.24
C ASP A 82 2.01 -0.05 -5.16
N LEU A 83 2.43 -0.79 -6.18
CA LEU A 83 2.29 -2.24 -6.30
C LEU A 83 3.54 -2.85 -6.92
N CYS A 84 3.88 -4.07 -6.55
CA CYS A 84 4.99 -4.83 -7.15
C CYS A 84 4.49 -6.20 -7.63
N LEU A 85 4.90 -6.60 -8.83
CA LEU A 85 4.63 -7.93 -9.37
C LEU A 85 5.66 -8.93 -8.86
N MET A 86 5.21 -10.05 -8.32
CA MET A 86 6.09 -11.09 -7.81
C MET A 86 6.33 -12.19 -8.86
N PRO A 87 7.49 -12.89 -8.83
CA PRO A 87 7.79 -13.99 -9.77
C PRO A 87 6.80 -15.16 -9.70
N ASN A 88 6.14 -15.36 -8.55
CA ASN A 88 5.12 -16.38 -8.36
C ASN A 88 3.74 -16.00 -8.98
N GLY A 89 3.64 -14.81 -9.58
CA GLY A 89 2.41 -14.27 -10.17
C GLY A 89 1.51 -13.50 -9.20
N ASN A 90 1.88 -13.43 -7.91
CA ASN A 90 1.18 -12.64 -6.91
C ASN A 90 1.52 -11.14 -7.07
N VAL A 91 0.79 -10.31 -6.35
CA VAL A 91 0.99 -8.85 -6.33
C VAL A 91 1.16 -8.38 -4.90
N LEU A 92 2.25 -7.68 -4.62
CA LEU A 92 2.43 -6.94 -3.38
C LEU A 92 1.71 -5.60 -3.49
N LEU A 93 0.97 -5.24 -2.45
CA LEU A 93 0.24 -3.98 -2.36
C LEU A 93 0.55 -3.28 -1.04
N ILE A 94 0.84 -1.97 -1.11
CA ILE A 94 0.92 -1.12 0.07
C ILE A 94 -0.51 -0.70 0.47
N ALA A 95 -0.81 -0.73 1.76
CA ALA A 95 -2.06 -0.28 2.32
C ALA A 95 -1.87 0.53 3.60
N TRP A 96 -2.78 1.48 3.79
CA TRP A 96 -3.02 2.09 5.08
C TRP A 96 -3.86 1.12 5.90
N TYR A 97 -3.50 0.92 7.17
CA TYR A 97 -4.31 0.20 8.14
C TYR A 97 -4.66 1.12 9.31
N ASN A 98 -5.96 1.29 9.59
CA ASN A 98 -6.48 2.05 10.72
C ASN A 98 -6.89 1.09 11.85
N PRO A 99 -6.01 0.83 12.84
CA PRO A 99 -6.36 0.03 14.02
C PRO A 99 -7.29 0.77 15.00
N GLY A 100 -7.46 2.09 14.84
CA GLY A 100 -8.14 2.96 15.78
C GLY A 100 -7.25 3.43 16.93
N ASN A 101 -7.52 4.64 17.42
CA ASN A 101 -6.70 5.29 18.45
C ASN A 101 -6.57 4.46 19.75
N ALA A 102 -7.65 3.79 20.19
CA ALA A 102 -7.61 2.98 21.40
C ALA A 102 -6.63 1.79 21.29
N ALA A 103 -6.55 1.15 20.12
CA ALA A 103 -5.61 0.07 19.89
C ALA A 103 -4.16 0.59 19.89
N LEU A 104 -3.90 1.75 19.29
CA LEU A 104 -2.57 2.39 19.34
C LEU A 104 -2.19 2.78 20.77
N GLN A 105 -3.12 3.34 21.56
CA GLN A 105 -2.86 3.72 22.94
C GLN A 105 -2.57 2.52 23.85
N ALA A 106 -3.19 1.37 23.56
CA ALA A 106 -2.89 0.11 24.22
C ALA A 106 -1.44 -0.38 23.93
N LEU A 107 -0.88 0.00 22.78
CA LEU A 107 0.52 -0.25 22.40
C LEU A 107 1.50 0.84 22.85
N GLY A 108 1.04 1.88 23.57
CA GLY A 108 1.91 2.94 24.10
C GLY A 108 1.97 4.23 23.29
N TYR A 109 1.12 4.38 22.27
CA TYR A 109 0.94 5.67 21.61
C TYR A 109 0.37 6.72 22.57
N THR A 110 0.98 7.89 22.61
CA THR A 110 0.62 9.00 23.51
C THR A 110 -0.33 10.01 22.87
N GLY A 111 -0.52 9.96 21.55
CA GLY A 111 -1.42 10.84 20.83
C GLY A 111 -2.90 10.48 21.01
N ASN A 112 -3.76 11.33 20.42
CA ASN A 112 -5.22 11.22 20.50
C ASN A 112 -5.92 11.18 19.14
N GLN A 113 -5.15 11.07 18.06
CA GLN A 113 -5.64 10.99 16.69
C GLN A 113 -5.46 9.58 16.14
N ASN A 114 -6.40 9.12 15.31
CA ASN A 114 -6.17 7.92 14.52
C ASN A 114 -4.93 8.09 13.64
N LYS A 115 -4.14 7.02 13.55
CA LYS A 115 -2.99 6.91 12.65
C LYS A 115 -3.17 5.67 11.78
N TYR A 116 -2.62 5.75 10.57
CA TYR A 116 -2.68 4.73 9.54
C TYR A 116 -1.26 4.21 9.28
N PRO A 117 -0.74 3.34 10.17
CA PRO A 117 0.49 2.62 9.91
C PRO A 117 0.42 1.80 8.61
N THR A 118 1.59 1.54 8.04
CA THR A 118 1.73 0.77 6.81
C THR A 118 1.39 -0.70 7.06
N ARG A 119 0.66 -1.26 6.10
CA ARG A 119 0.52 -2.70 5.89
C ARG A 119 0.94 -3.03 4.48
N ILE A 120 1.65 -4.14 4.31
CA ILE A 120 1.94 -4.73 3.01
C ILE A 120 1.19 -6.05 2.94
N ILE A 121 0.52 -6.31 1.82
CA ILE A 121 -0.17 -7.58 1.59
C ILE A 121 0.35 -8.22 0.30
N GLU A 122 0.50 -9.54 0.32
CA GLU A 122 0.68 -10.36 -0.87
C GLU A 122 -0.66 -10.94 -1.28
N VAL A 123 -1.10 -10.62 -2.50
CA VAL A 123 -2.38 -11.08 -3.04
C VAL A 123 -2.13 -12.15 -4.10
N GLN A 124 -2.63 -13.35 -3.86
CA GLN A 124 -2.72 -14.41 -4.84
C GLN A 124 -4.05 -14.33 -5.61
N GLN A 125 -4.01 -14.41 -6.93
CA GLN A 125 -5.22 -14.51 -7.74
C GLN A 125 -5.90 -15.87 -7.51
N ASN A 126 -7.22 -15.88 -7.31
CA ASN A 126 -8.00 -17.11 -7.11
C ASN A 126 -9.09 -17.30 -8.19
N GLY A 127 -8.84 -16.77 -9.39
CA GLY A 127 -9.75 -16.85 -10.54
C GLY A 127 -10.61 -15.58 -10.68
N THR A 128 -11.61 -15.42 -9.82
CA THR A 128 -12.55 -14.27 -9.89
C THR A 128 -12.24 -13.15 -8.90
N GLY A 129 -11.19 -13.29 -8.09
CA GLY A 129 -10.80 -12.33 -7.07
C GLY A 129 -9.37 -12.58 -6.62
N GLY A 130 -9.08 -12.22 -5.37
CA GLY A 130 -7.78 -12.48 -4.75
C GLY A 130 -7.94 -12.97 -3.32
N GLN A 131 -6.90 -13.62 -2.83
CA GLN A 131 -6.72 -13.98 -1.43
C GLN A 131 -5.43 -13.34 -0.93
N VAL A 132 -5.49 -12.70 0.23
CA VAL A 132 -4.27 -12.31 0.95
C VAL A 132 -3.65 -13.58 1.51
N VAL A 133 -2.46 -13.93 1.04
CA VAL A 133 -1.73 -15.15 1.44
C VAL A 133 -0.60 -14.86 2.42
N TRP A 134 -0.18 -13.59 2.48
CA TRP A 134 0.80 -13.09 3.44
C TRP A 134 0.54 -11.61 3.72
N GLU A 135 0.88 -11.18 4.94
CA GLU A 135 0.87 -9.77 5.31
C GLU A 135 2.05 -9.41 6.21
N TRP A 136 2.50 -8.17 6.07
CA TRP A 136 3.39 -7.50 7.01
C TRP A 136 2.70 -6.26 7.55
N ASN A 137 2.72 -6.10 8.87
CA ASN A 137 2.00 -5.03 9.54
C ASN A 137 2.94 -4.27 10.46
N MET A 138 3.10 -2.97 10.21
CA MET A 138 3.98 -2.11 10.99
C MET A 138 3.64 -2.08 12.49
N LEU A 139 2.39 -2.40 12.87
CA LEU A 139 2.00 -2.55 14.27
C LEU A 139 2.87 -3.57 15.03
N ASP A 140 3.28 -4.64 14.36
CA ASP A 140 4.06 -5.74 14.97
C ASP A 140 5.52 -5.32 15.23
N HIS A 141 5.90 -4.14 14.75
CA HIS A 141 7.24 -3.58 14.81
C HIS A 141 7.34 -2.37 15.75
N PHE A 142 6.22 -1.95 16.36
CA PHE A 142 6.21 -0.81 17.25
C PHE A 142 6.80 -1.12 18.63
N ILE A 143 7.64 -0.19 19.09
CA ILE A 143 8.21 -0.10 20.43
C ILE A 143 7.94 1.29 21.03
N GLN A 144 8.14 1.44 22.33
CA GLN A 144 7.89 2.68 23.07
C GLN A 144 8.77 2.74 24.33
N ASP A 145 9.07 3.94 24.82
CA ASP A 145 9.89 4.16 26.03
C ASP A 145 9.19 5.06 27.07
N VAL A 146 7.87 5.22 26.95
CA VAL A 146 7.07 6.15 27.75
C VAL A 146 6.41 5.49 28.96
N ASP A 147 5.73 4.36 28.78
CA ASP A 147 4.97 3.69 29.84
C ASP A 147 5.53 2.28 30.11
N PRO A 148 6.25 2.07 31.22
CA PRO A 148 6.83 0.75 31.55
C PRO A 148 5.79 -0.34 31.83
N ASN A 149 4.51 0.00 31.96
CA ASN A 149 3.43 -0.97 32.17
C ASN A 149 2.74 -1.39 30.86
N LYS A 150 3.10 -0.82 29.71
CA LYS A 150 2.55 -1.18 28.40
C LYS A 150 3.49 -2.11 27.62
N PRO A 151 2.96 -2.86 26.63
CA PRO A 151 3.78 -3.71 25.77
C PRO A 151 4.94 -2.96 25.11
N ASN A 152 5.98 -3.72 24.74
CA ASN A 152 7.12 -3.25 23.97
C ASN A 152 7.85 -2.03 24.57
N TYR A 153 7.85 -1.92 25.90
CA TYR A 153 8.64 -0.93 26.63
C TYR A 153 10.12 -1.26 26.59
N VAL A 154 10.90 -0.49 25.83
CA VAL A 154 12.35 -0.67 25.64
C VAL A 154 13.03 0.68 25.40
N VAL A 155 14.37 0.73 25.43
CA VAL A 155 15.12 1.92 25.02
C VAL A 155 15.16 1.98 23.49
N ILE A 156 14.56 3.01 22.88
CA ILE A 156 14.40 3.11 21.41
C ILE A 156 15.75 2.99 20.67
N SER A 157 16.79 3.67 21.17
CA SER A 157 18.11 3.70 20.52
C SER A 157 18.81 2.34 20.45
N ASP A 158 18.39 1.38 21.27
CA ASP A 158 19.00 0.04 21.32
C ASP A 158 18.35 -0.92 20.30
N HIS A 159 17.30 -0.47 19.60
CA HIS A 159 16.50 -1.27 18.67
C HIS A 159 16.30 -0.57 17.31
N PRO A 160 17.39 -0.35 16.52
CA PRO A 160 17.30 0.30 15.21
C PRO A 160 16.48 -0.47 14.17
N GLU A 161 16.16 -1.75 14.43
CA GLU A 161 15.30 -2.60 13.61
C GLU A 161 13.80 -2.44 13.90
N ARG A 162 13.44 -1.62 14.91
CA ARG A 162 12.06 -1.39 15.36
C ARG A 162 11.63 0.06 15.12
N MET A 163 10.33 0.30 15.26
CA MET A 163 9.71 1.61 15.01
C MET A 163 9.22 2.22 16.33
N ASP A 164 9.59 3.46 16.61
CA ASP A 164 9.01 4.20 17.74
C ASP A 164 7.55 4.58 17.44
N ILE A 165 6.61 4.05 18.23
CA ILE A 165 5.18 4.38 18.11
C ILE A 165 4.87 5.84 18.44
N ASN A 166 5.80 6.57 19.07
CA ASN A 166 5.66 7.98 19.39
C ASN A 166 6.54 8.87 18.50
N VAL A 167 6.98 8.35 17.33
CA VAL A 167 7.80 9.10 16.38
C VAL A 167 7.19 10.49 16.12
N PRO A 168 7.97 11.58 16.32
CA PRO A 168 7.46 12.93 16.10
C PRO A 168 7.16 13.17 14.62
N VAL A 169 5.92 13.56 14.31
CA VAL A 169 5.54 14.05 12.98
C VAL A 169 5.68 15.57 12.92
N SER A 170 6.48 16.09 11.99
CA SER A 170 6.65 17.54 11.84
C SER A 170 5.45 18.19 11.12
N SER A 171 5.10 19.42 11.50
CA SER A 171 3.97 20.18 10.95
C SER A 171 4.21 20.76 9.54
N LEU A 172 5.40 20.56 8.93
CA LEU A 172 5.85 21.22 7.70
C LEU A 172 5.99 20.31 6.46
N GLY A 173 5.47 19.07 6.50
CA GLY A 173 5.33 18.22 5.31
C GLY A 173 6.38 17.12 5.18
N GLY A 174 5.97 15.92 5.61
CA GLY A 174 6.57 14.61 5.31
C GLY A 174 6.85 13.79 6.58
N PRO A 175 6.32 12.55 6.76
CA PRO A 175 5.34 11.79 5.97
C PRO A 175 3.91 11.92 6.53
N GLY A 176 2.94 12.20 5.66
CA GLY A 176 1.50 12.10 5.93
C GLY A 176 0.91 13.09 6.96
N GLY A 177 0.19 14.10 6.50
CA GLY A 177 -0.63 14.92 7.39
C GLY A 177 -1.80 14.10 7.95
N GLY A 178 -2.14 14.29 9.22
CA GLY A 178 -3.32 13.67 9.84
C GLY A 178 -3.12 12.17 10.10
N GLY A 179 -3.91 11.33 9.42
CA GLY A 179 -3.95 9.88 9.61
C GLY A 179 -2.82 9.13 8.93
N ASP A 180 -2.39 9.55 7.73
CA ASP A 180 -1.23 8.98 7.04
C ASP A 180 0.02 9.23 7.89
N TRP A 181 0.75 8.18 8.30
CA TRP A 181 1.76 8.31 9.36
C TRP A 181 3.19 8.16 8.85
N PHE A 182 3.48 7.10 8.11
CA PHE A 182 4.81 6.81 7.57
C PHE A 182 4.91 7.05 6.06
N HIS A 183 3.78 7.28 5.37
CA HIS A 183 3.70 7.61 3.94
C HIS A 183 4.60 6.72 3.07
N VAL A 184 4.58 5.41 3.31
CA VAL A 184 5.26 4.45 2.44
C VAL A 184 4.62 4.53 1.06
N ASN A 185 5.41 4.82 0.04
CA ASN A 185 4.90 5.20 -1.28
C ASN A 185 5.59 4.49 -2.45
N GLY A 186 6.51 3.58 -2.16
CA GLY A 186 7.16 2.69 -3.12
C GLY A 186 7.27 1.29 -2.53
N ILE A 187 7.22 0.27 -3.39
CA ILE A 187 7.48 -1.11 -2.99
C ILE A 187 8.15 -1.87 -4.12
N ASP A 188 9.15 -2.68 -3.79
CA ASP A 188 9.75 -3.61 -4.71
C ASP A 188 10.13 -4.93 -4.03
N TYR A 189 10.37 -5.97 -4.82
CA TYR A 189 10.71 -7.31 -4.35
C TYR A 189 12.01 -7.80 -4.98
N ASN A 190 12.96 -8.19 -4.14
CA ASN A 190 14.19 -8.85 -4.54
C ASN A 190 14.02 -10.38 -4.42
N PRO A 191 13.89 -11.10 -5.56
CA PRO A 191 13.68 -12.55 -5.54
C PRO A 191 14.91 -13.36 -5.14
N ASP A 192 16.12 -12.80 -5.27
CA ASP A 192 17.36 -13.51 -4.93
C ASP A 192 17.57 -13.61 -3.41
N LEU A 193 17.04 -12.63 -2.67
CA LEU A 193 17.17 -12.54 -1.21
C LEU A 193 15.87 -12.81 -0.47
N ASP A 194 14.75 -12.98 -1.19
CA ASP A 194 13.39 -13.03 -0.64
C ASP A 194 13.09 -11.82 0.26
N GLN A 195 13.31 -10.61 -0.30
CA GLN A 195 13.23 -9.35 0.44
C GLN A 195 12.27 -8.36 -0.21
N ILE A 196 11.51 -7.66 0.62
CA ILE A 196 10.69 -6.52 0.21
C ILE A 196 11.41 -5.23 0.62
N ALA A 197 11.57 -4.30 -0.32
CA ALA A 197 12.07 -2.94 -0.07
C ALA A 197 10.91 -1.94 -0.21
N PHE A 198 10.79 -1.01 0.72
CA PHE A 198 9.70 -0.02 0.79
C PHE A 198 10.09 1.21 1.61
#